data_AF-A0A1R3IDI4-F1
#
_entry.id   AF-A0A1R3IDI4-F1
#
_cell.length_a   1.000
_cell.length_b   1.000
_cell.length_c   1.000
_cell.angle_alpha   90.00
_cell.angle_beta   90.00
_cell.angle_gamma   90.00
#
_symmetry.space_group_name_H-M   'P 1'
#
loop_
_entity.id
_entity.type
_entity.pdbx_description
1 polymer ?
#
loop_
_entity_poly.entity_id
_entity_poly.type
_entity_poly.pdbx_seq_one_letter_code
_entity_poly.pdbx_strand_id
1 'polypeptide(L)' 'WRPIVLPDTYIEQASPKEQLGLAGLTGHHIAAAALTLLGRTREALLLMC' A
#
# COMPACT_ATOMS: atom_id res chain seq x y z
N TRP A 1 8.44 -5.86 -3.69
CA TRP A 1 7.18 -6.50 -3.28
C TRP A 1 7.09 -6.42 -1.76
N ARG A 2 6.12 -5.70 -1.19
CA ARG A 2 5.77 -5.85 0.23
C ARG A 2 4.40 -6.50 0.30
N PRO A 3 4.20 -7.56 1.10
CA PRO A 3 2.88 -8.11 1.35
C PRO A 3 1.93 -7.01 1.85
N ILE A 4 0.66 -7.03 1.40
CA ILE A 4 -0.39 -6.19 1.99
C ILE A 4 -0.74 -6.82 3.33
N VAL A 5 -0.02 -6.39 4.36
CA VAL A 5 -0.21 -6.84 5.75
C VAL A 5 -0.37 -5.62 6.62
N LEU A 6 -1.16 -5.76 7.69
CA LEU A 6 -1.15 -4.77 8.74
C LEU A 6 0.28 -4.69 9.31
N PRO A 7 0.89 -3.50 9.41
CA PRO A 7 2.24 -3.38 9.95
C PRO A 7 2.26 -3.89 11.40
N ASP A 8 3.30 -4.63 11.75
CA ASP A 8 3.53 -5.14 13.11
C ASP A 8 4.09 -4.05 14.05
N THR A 9 3.58 -2.82 13.88
CA THR A 9 3.99 -1.64 14.63
C THR A 9 2.75 -0.84 14.97
N TYR A 10 2.64 -0.44 16.23
CA TYR A 10 1.59 0.46 16.67
C TYR A 10 1.70 1.80 15.94
N ILE A 11 0.61 2.22 15.29
CA ILE A 11 0.52 3.54 14.66
C ILE A 11 -0.07 4.48 15.71
N GLU A 12 0.72 5.46 16.14
CA GLU A 12 0.30 6.53 17.05
C GLU A 12 -0.97 7.24 16.54
N GLN A 13 -1.73 7.81 17.48
CA GLN A 13 -3.04 8.41 17.24
C GLN A 13 -3.07 9.29 15.97
N ALA A 14 -3.66 8.73 14.91
CA ALA A 14 -3.85 9.38 13.62
C ALA A 14 -5.28 9.11 13.15
N SER A 15 -5.80 9.92 12.24
CA SER A 15 -7.11 9.64 11.66
C SER A 15 -7.10 8.28 10.94
N PRO A 16 -8.23 7.57 10.83
CA PRO A 16 -8.28 6.27 10.15
C PRO A 16 -7.69 6.31 8.73
N LYS A 17 -7.84 7.44 8.03
CA LYS A 17 -7.27 7.65 6.69
C LYS A 17 -5.74 7.70 6.71
N GLU A 18 -5.16 8.38 7.68
CA GLU A 18 -3.70 8.47 7.85
C GLU A 18 -3.12 7.12 8.28
N GLN A 19 -3.80 6.39 9.17
CA GLN A 19 -3.40 5.05 9.57
C GLN A 19 -3.33 4.10 8.37
N LEU A 20 -4.34 4.13 7.50
CA LEU A 20 -4.34 3.34 6.25
C LEU A 20 -3.24 3.76 5.28
N GLY A 21 -2.92 5.06 5.23
CA GLY A 21 -1.77 5.58 4.47
C GLY A 21 -0.46 5.01 4.96
N LEU A 22 -0.20 5.14 6.28
CA LEU A 22 1.01 4.67 6.94
C LEU A 22 1.16 3.14 6.88
N ALA A 23 0.05 2.41 6.95
CA ALA A 23 0.02 0.96 6.83
C ALA A 23 0.23 0.46 5.39
N GLY A 24 0.21 1.33 4.38
CA GLY A 24 0.28 0.92 2.98
C GLY A 24 -0.99 0.19 2.51
N LEU A 25 -2.15 0.51 3.10
CA LEU A 25 -3.44 -0.14 2.85
C LEU A 25 -4.41 0.75 2.05
N THR A 26 -3.89 1.72 1.32
CA THR A 26 -4.71 2.59 0.45
C THR A 26 -5.01 1.91 -0.90
N GLY A 27 -6.02 2.41 -1.62
CA GLY A 27 -6.36 1.91 -2.95
C GLY A 27 -5.20 1.92 -3.95
N HIS A 28 -4.28 2.90 -3.84
CA HIS A 28 -3.07 2.97 -4.66
C HIS A 28 -2.13 1.79 -4.39
N HIS A 29 -1.90 1.46 -3.12
CA HIS A 29 -1.09 0.31 -2.74
C HIS A 29 -1.71 -1.02 -3.20
N ILE A 30 -3.04 -1.17 -3.08
CA ILE A 30 -3.77 -2.35 -3.54
C ILE A 30 -3.66 -2.51 -5.06
N ALA A 31 -3.88 -1.43 -5.81
CA ALA A 31 -3.77 -1.44 -7.28
C ALA A 31 -2.34 -1.72 -7.73
N ALA A 32 -1.33 -1.12 -7.09
CA ALA A 32 0.07 -1.37 -7.39
C ALA A 32 0.47 -2.83 -7.10
N ALA A 33 -0.02 -3.42 -6.01
CA ALA A 33 0.21 -4.82 -5.69
C ALA A 33 -0.43 -5.76 -6.73
N ALA A 34 -1.69 -5.50 -7.12
CA ALA A 34 -2.39 -6.26 -8.15
C ALA A 34 -1.68 -6.17 -9.51
N LEU A 35 -1.27 -4.98 -9.93
CA LEU A 35 -0.51 -4.80 -11.17
C LEU A 35 0.84 -5.53 -11.13
N THR A 36 1.53 -5.51 -9.98
CA THR A 36 2.79 -6.25 -9.83
C THR A 36 2.57 -7.77 -9.90
N LEU A 37 1.49 -8.29 -9.32
CA LEU A 37 1.11 -9.71 -9.44
C LEU A 37 0.80 -10.11 -10.89
N LEU A 38 0.24 -9.20 -11.67
CA LEU A 38 -0.03 -9.39 -13.09
C LEU A 38 1.20 -9.15 -13.99
N GLY A 39 2.39 -8.92 -13.41
CA GLY A 39 3.62 -8.64 -14.16
C GLY A 39 3.71 -7.23 -14.76
N ARG A 40 2.77 -6.33 -14.45
CA ARG A 40 2.70 -4.94 -14.95
C ARG A 40 3.46 -3.97 -14.03
N THR A 41 4.70 -4.30 -13.68
CA THR A 41 5.50 -3.58 -12.68
C THR A 41 5.71 -2.09 -13.01
N ARG A 42 5.81 -1.73 -14.30
CA ARG A 42 5.96 -0.32 -14.72
C ARG A 42 4.75 0.52 -14.34
N GLU A 43 3.55 -0.04 -14.44
CA GLU A 43 2.31 0.66 -14.10
C GLU A 43 2.09 0.69 -12.60
N ALA A 44 2.50 -0.37 -11.90
CA ALA A 44 2.54 -0.38 -10.44
C ALA A 44 3.40 0.76 -9.87
N LEU A 45 4.57 1.04 -10.47
CA LEU A 45 5.44 2.14 -10.04
C LEU A 45 4.79 3.52 -10.14
N LEU A 46 3.91 3.74 -11.12
CA LEU A 46 3.19 5.02 -11.28
C LEU A 46 2.16 5.26 -10.16
N LEU A 47 1.76 4.20 -9.45
CA LEU A 47 0.82 4.25 -8.34
C LEU A 47 1.49 4.25 -6.97
N MET A 48 2.83 4.15 -6.93
CA MET A 48 3.62 4.18 -5.69
C MET A 48 4.31 5.53 -5.41
N CYS A 49 4.05 6.55 -6.25
CA CYS A 49 4.48 7.94 -6.08
C CYS A 49 3.41 8.76 -5.35
#